data_AF-A0A950KX00-F1
#
_entry.id   AF-A0A950KX00-F1
#
_cell.length_a   1.000
_cell.length_b   1.000
_cell.length_c   1.000
_cell.angle_alpha   90.00
_cell.angle_beta   90.00
_cell.angle_gamma   90.00
#
_symmetry.space_group_name_H-M   'P 1'
#
loop_
_entity.id
_entity.type
_entity.pdbx_description
1 polymer ?
#
loop_
_entity_poly.entity_id
_entity_poly.type
_entity_poly.pdbx_seq_one_letter_code
_entity_poly.pdbx_strand_id
1 'polypeptide(L)'
;MSVKLVVGPANSAKAGEVLGACAASAARGAVLVVPTRQDVEQYGRELAARGAVLGASVVTFSGLMLEIGRRTGYRPARLTRLQRERLLRRALGRARFKVMDRSAPSPGFANAAWLLISELERSLITPELFRDALHAWAGRDSRRSRYADDLATLYGGYAREQR
;
A
#
# COMPACT_ATOMS: atom_id res chain seq x y z
N MET A 1 -24.89 -5.15 6.19
CA MET A 1 -23.70 -6.02 6.04
C MET A 1 -23.47 -6.72 7.37
N SER A 2 -23.26 -8.03 7.38
CA SER A 2 -22.96 -8.81 8.58
C SER A 2 -21.50 -9.21 8.61
N VAL A 3 -20.86 -9.15 9.77
CA VAL A 3 -19.48 -9.63 9.99
C VAL A 3 -19.53 -10.87 10.88
N LYS A 4 -18.89 -11.96 10.45
CA LYS A 4 -18.70 -13.18 11.26
C LYS A 4 -17.24 -13.26 11.70
N LEU A 5 -16.99 -13.21 13.00
CA LEU A 5 -15.67 -13.38 13.58
C LEU A 5 -15.42 -14.86 13.89
N VAL A 6 -14.39 -15.46 13.28
CA VAL A 6 -13.96 -16.84 13.53
C VAL A 6 -12.63 -16.80 14.29
N VAL A 7 -12.66 -17.22 15.55
CA VAL A 7 -11.51 -17.19 16.48
C VAL A 7 -11.34 -18.53 17.19
N GLY A 8 -10.14 -18.78 17.69
CA GLY A 8 -9.73 -20.08 18.26
C GLY A 8 -8.20 -20.22 18.30
N PRO A 9 -7.64 -21.17 19.06
CA PRO A 9 -6.20 -21.39 19.15
C PRO A 9 -5.58 -21.88 17.83
N ALA A 10 -4.26 -22.04 17.77
CA ALA A 10 -3.62 -22.76 16.67
C ALA A 10 -4.24 -24.17 16.53
N ASN A 11 -4.35 -24.68 15.31
CA ASN A 11 -4.97 -25.99 14.99
C ASN A 11 -6.45 -26.17 15.40
N SER A 12 -7.20 -25.10 15.68
CA SER A 12 -8.65 -25.17 15.98
C SER A 12 -9.56 -25.29 14.74
N ALA A 13 -9.04 -25.78 13.61
CA ALA A 13 -9.77 -25.93 12.34
C ALA A 13 -10.40 -24.65 11.75
N LYS A 14 -10.03 -23.44 12.22
CA LYS A 14 -10.52 -22.14 11.68
C LYS A 14 -10.39 -22.01 10.17
N ALA A 15 -9.27 -22.47 9.61
CA ALA A 15 -9.05 -22.45 8.16
C ALA A 15 -10.10 -23.30 7.43
N GLY A 16 -10.42 -24.49 7.97
CA GLY A 16 -11.43 -25.39 7.43
C GLY A 16 -12.83 -24.79 7.39
N GLU A 17 -13.21 -24.06 8.44
CA GLU A 17 -14.49 -23.31 8.53
C GLU A 17 -14.58 -22.24 7.44
N VAL A 18 -13.54 -21.42 7.29
CA VAL A 18 -13.51 -20.33 6.28
C VAL A 18 -13.48 -20.91 4.85
N LEU A 19 -12.72 -21.97 4.61
CA LEU A 19 -12.69 -22.68 3.32
C LEU A 19 -14.06 -23.29 2.98
N GLY A 20 -14.74 -23.87 3.96
CA GLY A 20 -16.08 -24.43 3.79
C GLY A 20 -17.09 -23.35 3.41
N ALA A 21 -17.08 -22.23 4.12
CA ALA A 21 -17.92 -21.08 3.80
C ALA A 21 -17.62 -20.49 2.40
N CYS A 22 -16.34 -20.46 2.00
CA CYS A 22 -15.93 -20.03 0.67
C CYS A 22 -16.47 -20.97 -0.41
N ALA A 23 -16.27 -22.28 -0.26
CA ALA A 23 -16.78 -23.30 -1.19
C ALA A 23 -18.30 -23.23 -1.34
N ALA A 24 -19.04 -23.14 -0.23
CA ALA A 24 -20.49 -23.01 -0.22
C ALA A 24 -20.99 -21.72 -0.89
N SER A 25 -20.13 -20.71 -1.02
CA SER A 25 -20.44 -19.42 -1.64
C SER A 25 -19.91 -19.29 -3.08
N ALA A 26 -19.31 -20.33 -3.65
CA ALA A 26 -18.65 -20.27 -4.96
C ALA A 26 -19.59 -19.78 -6.07
N ALA A 27 -20.86 -20.19 -6.08
CA ALA A 27 -21.83 -19.72 -7.08
C ALA A 27 -22.03 -18.18 -7.11
N ARG A 28 -21.65 -17.47 -6.03
CA ARG A 28 -21.72 -16.01 -5.93
C ARG A 28 -20.40 -15.29 -6.23
N GLY A 29 -19.37 -15.99 -6.71
CA GLY A 29 -18.08 -15.35 -7.00
C GLY A 29 -17.24 -15.11 -5.74
N ALA A 30 -17.23 -16.05 -4.80
CA ALA A 30 -16.55 -15.93 -3.50
C ALA A 30 -15.04 -15.69 -3.64
N VAL A 31 -14.48 -14.88 -2.74
CA VAL A 31 -13.04 -14.56 -2.71
C VAL A 31 -12.49 -14.84 -1.32
N LEU A 32 -11.51 -15.72 -1.23
CA LEU A 32 -10.75 -16.01 -0.02
C LEU A 32 -9.42 -15.29 -0.06
N VAL A 33 -9.17 -14.41 0.91
CA VAL A 33 -7.92 -13.66 1.01
C VAL A 33 -6.99 -14.31 2.02
N VAL A 34 -5.75 -14.61 1.60
CA VAL A 34 -4.73 -15.30 2.39
C VAL A 34 -3.41 -14.50 2.41
N PRO A 35 -2.52 -14.72 3.38
CA PRO A 35 -1.38 -13.82 3.56
C PRO A 35 -0.28 -14.00 2.52
N THR A 36 0.00 -15.24 2.08
CA THR A 36 1.13 -15.53 1.19
C THR A 36 0.72 -16.23 -0.10
N ARG A 37 1.64 -16.27 -1.08
CA ARG A 37 1.45 -17.05 -2.31
C ARG A 37 1.42 -18.55 -2.05
N GLN A 38 2.20 -19.03 -1.08
CA GLN A 38 2.18 -20.43 -0.69
C GLN A 38 0.79 -20.82 -0.16
N ASP A 39 0.17 -19.94 0.64
CA ASP A 39 -1.20 -20.15 1.11
C ASP A 39 -2.19 -20.19 -0.07
N VAL A 40 -2.02 -19.34 -1.08
CA VAL A 40 -2.88 -19.36 -2.28
C VAL A 40 -2.84 -20.72 -2.95
N GLU A 41 -1.65 -21.27 -3.14
CA GLU A 41 -1.48 -22.59 -3.75
C GLU A 41 -2.07 -23.70 -2.89
N GLN A 42 -1.77 -23.70 -1.58
CA GLN A 42 -2.26 -24.71 -0.64
C GLN A 42 -3.78 -24.72 -0.57
N TYR A 43 -4.38 -23.57 -0.24
CA TYR A 43 -5.83 -23.46 -0.08
C TYR A 43 -6.57 -23.56 -1.42
N GLY A 44 -5.94 -23.19 -2.52
CA GLY A 44 -6.47 -23.42 -3.86
C GLY A 44 -6.66 -24.91 -4.16
N ARG A 45 -5.67 -25.74 -3.81
CA ARG A 45 -5.79 -27.21 -3.95
C ARG A 45 -6.87 -27.78 -3.04
N GLU A 46 -6.93 -27.34 -1.79
CA GLU A 46 -7.97 -27.78 -0.83
C GLU A 46 -9.38 -27.40 -1.30
N LEU A 47 -9.55 -26.21 -1.89
CA LEU A 47 -10.82 -25.74 -2.42
C LEU A 47 -11.24 -26.53 -3.67
N ALA A 48 -10.30 -26.83 -4.55
CA ALA A 48 -10.53 -27.68 -5.72
C ALA A 48 -10.92 -29.12 -5.31
N ALA A 49 -10.27 -29.68 -4.29
CA ALA A 49 -10.60 -31.00 -3.73
C ALA A 49 -12.03 -31.05 -3.15
N ARG A 50 -12.61 -29.90 -2.77
CA ARG A 50 -14.00 -29.75 -2.31
C ARG A 50 -15.00 -29.47 -3.43
N GLY A 51 -14.58 -29.54 -4.70
CA GLY A 51 -15.43 -29.31 -5.87
C GLY A 51 -15.66 -27.83 -6.22
N ALA A 52 -15.06 -26.89 -5.48
CA ALA A 52 -15.20 -25.45 -5.73
C ALA A 52 -14.12 -24.94 -6.70
N VAL A 53 -14.10 -25.50 -7.92
CA VAL A 53 -13.13 -25.13 -8.97
C VAL A 53 -13.55 -23.85 -9.70
N LEU A 54 -14.86 -23.61 -9.82
CA LEU A 54 -15.43 -22.46 -10.51
C LEU A 54 -16.18 -21.57 -9.52
N GLY A 55 -16.06 -20.24 -9.72
CA GLY A 55 -16.79 -19.25 -8.92
C GLY A 55 -16.18 -18.93 -7.56
N ALA A 56 -15.14 -19.63 -7.12
CA ALA A 56 -14.36 -19.23 -5.95
C ALA A 56 -12.91 -18.95 -6.33
N SER A 57 -12.29 -17.94 -5.71
CA SER A 57 -10.88 -17.61 -5.90
C SER A 57 -10.16 -17.51 -4.57
N VAL A 58 -8.91 -17.98 -4.54
CA VAL A 58 -7.98 -17.77 -3.42
C VAL A 58 -6.92 -16.79 -3.89
N VAL A 59 -6.75 -15.68 -3.17
CA VAL A 59 -5.86 -14.58 -3.57
C VAL A 59 -5.12 -14.03 -2.35
N THR A 60 -3.99 -13.38 -2.59
CA THR A 60 -3.42 -12.49 -1.57
C THR A 60 -4.16 -11.16 -1.54
N PHE A 61 -3.87 -10.30 -0.55
CA PHE A 61 -4.41 -8.94 -0.53
C PHE A 61 -4.09 -8.16 -1.83
N SER A 62 -2.86 -8.29 -2.35
CA SER A 62 -2.50 -7.72 -3.65
C SER A 62 -3.35 -8.29 -4.79
N GLY A 63 -3.66 -9.59 -4.76
CA GLY A 63 -4.56 -10.22 -5.72
C GLY A 63 -6.00 -9.71 -5.62
N LEU A 64 -6.52 -9.48 -4.41
CA LEU A 64 -7.83 -8.84 -4.21
C LEU A 64 -7.88 -7.45 -4.85
N MET A 65 -6.85 -6.63 -4.64
CA MET A 65 -6.79 -5.28 -5.24
C MET A 65 -6.80 -5.33 -6.77
N LEU A 66 -6.11 -6.31 -7.36
CA LEU A 66 -6.14 -6.55 -8.80
C LEU A 66 -7.52 -6.97 -9.29
N GLU A 67 -8.20 -7.84 -8.54
CA GLU A 67 -9.55 -8.30 -8.87
C GLU A 67 -10.58 -7.17 -8.79
N ILE A 68 -10.49 -6.31 -7.78
CA ILE A 68 -11.30 -5.09 -7.67
C ILE A 68 -11.05 -4.18 -8.87
N GLY A 69 -9.79 -3.91 -9.22
CA GLY A 69 -9.44 -3.10 -10.39
C GLY A 69 -9.98 -3.69 -11.70
N ARG A 70 -9.88 -5.01 -11.86
CA ARG A 70 -10.44 -5.73 -13.02
C ARG A 70 -11.96 -5.57 -13.12
N ARG A 71 -12.69 -5.74 -12.01
CA ARG A 71 -14.17 -5.65 -11.97
C ARG A 71 -14.70 -4.24 -12.12
N THR A 72 -13.96 -3.25 -11.65
CA THR A 72 -14.34 -1.82 -11.72
C THR A 72 -13.82 -1.13 -12.98
N GLY A 73 -12.97 -1.78 -13.77
CA GLY A 73 -12.27 -1.17 -14.91
C GLY A 73 -11.13 -0.23 -14.51
N TYR A 74 -10.81 -0.12 -13.22
CA TYR A 74 -9.73 0.74 -12.72
C TYR A 74 -8.35 0.15 -13.06
N ARG A 75 -7.60 0.85 -13.92
CA ARG A 75 -6.26 0.48 -14.38
C ARG A 75 -5.25 1.58 -14.05
N PRO A 76 -4.68 1.62 -12.83
CA PRO A 76 -3.70 2.63 -12.47
C PRO A 76 -2.38 2.41 -13.22
N ALA A 77 -1.66 3.50 -13.49
CA ALA A 77 -0.29 3.42 -14.00
C ALA A 77 0.59 2.65 -13.00
N ARG A 78 1.22 1.56 -13.45
CA ARG A 78 2.13 0.77 -12.62
C ARG A 78 3.54 1.28 -12.78
N LEU A 79 3.99 2.10 -11.83
CA LEU A 79 5.37 2.54 -11.77
C LEU A 79 6.23 1.46 -11.08
N THR A 80 7.22 0.96 -11.80
CA THR A 80 8.28 0.11 -11.24
C THR A 80 9.11 0.88 -10.22
N ARG A 81 9.86 0.17 -9.36
CA ARG A 81 10.76 0.79 -8.38
C ARG A 81 11.74 1.77 -9.05
N LEU A 82 12.32 1.38 -10.19
CA LEU A 82 13.26 2.23 -10.93
C LEU A 82 12.58 3.48 -11.48
N GLN A 83 11.36 3.35 -12.03
CA GLN A 83 10.59 4.51 -12.49
C GLN A 83 10.27 5.47 -11.34
N ARG A 84 9.86 4.95 -10.18
CA ARG A 84 9.60 5.76 -8.98
C ARG A 84 10.85 6.48 -8.50
N GLU A 85 12.00 5.81 -8.48
CA GLU A 85 13.28 6.44 -8.11
C GLU A 85 13.65 7.57 -9.09
N ARG A 86 13.45 7.37 -10.40
CA ARG A 86 13.68 8.42 -11.41
C ARG A 86 12.74 9.61 -11.22
N LEU A 87 11.45 9.38 -10.95
CA LEU A 87 10.50 10.45 -10.63
C LEU A 87 10.91 11.20 -9.36
N LEU A 88 11.37 10.49 -8.33
CA LEU A 88 11.88 11.13 -7.12
C LEU A 88 13.10 12.00 -7.42
N ARG A 89 14.09 11.50 -8.16
CA ARG A 89 15.26 12.31 -8.54
C ARG A 89 14.87 13.56 -9.32
N ARG A 90 13.87 13.44 -10.22
CA ARG A 90 13.31 14.58 -10.96
C ARG A 90 12.60 15.58 -10.04
N ALA A 91 11.78 15.09 -9.10
CA ALA A 91 11.12 15.92 -8.10
C ALA A 91 12.14 16.67 -7.23
N LEU A 92 13.19 15.98 -6.78
CA LEU A 92 14.28 16.54 -6.00
C LEU A 92 15.06 17.61 -6.75
N GLY A 93 15.35 17.41 -8.04
CA GLY A 93 16.04 18.41 -8.87
C GLY A 93 15.21 19.67 -9.13
N ARG A 94 13.88 19.62 -8.95
CA ARG A 94 12.96 20.76 -9.10
C ARG A 94 12.59 21.40 -7.77
N ALA A 95 12.74 20.68 -6.67
CA ALA A 95 12.44 21.19 -5.34
C ALA A 95 13.41 22.30 -4.96
N ARG A 96 12.89 23.30 -4.25
CA ARG A 96 13.68 24.37 -3.64
C ARG A 96 13.56 24.20 -2.13
N PHE A 97 14.65 23.81 -1.50
CA PHE A 97 14.72 23.62 -0.05
C PHE A 97 15.32 24.86 0.61
N LYS A 98 14.85 25.21 1.80
CA LYS A 98 15.39 26.33 2.59
C LYS A 98 16.42 25.86 3.61
N VAL A 99 16.16 24.73 4.26
CA VAL A 99 16.96 24.13 5.33
C VAL A 99 17.76 22.94 4.80
N MET A 100 17.15 22.11 3.96
CA MET A 100 17.73 20.86 3.45
C MET A 100 18.60 21.04 2.20
N ASP A 101 18.79 22.28 1.72
CA ASP A 101 19.49 22.61 0.47
C ASP A 101 20.93 22.07 0.42
N ARG A 102 21.65 22.11 1.55
CA ARG A 102 23.02 21.57 1.63
C ARG A 102 23.09 20.05 1.53
N SER A 103 22.06 19.35 2.00
CA SER A 103 22.02 17.89 2.04
C SER A 103 21.38 17.29 0.78
N ALA A 104 20.50 18.04 0.10
CA ALA A 104 19.76 17.60 -1.07
C ALA A 104 20.64 17.05 -2.22
N PRO A 105 21.84 17.61 -2.51
CA PRO A 105 22.73 17.07 -3.55
C PRO A 105 23.42 15.75 -3.18
N SER A 106 23.41 15.36 -1.90
CA SER A 106 24.16 14.18 -1.46
C SER A 106 23.52 12.87 -1.99
N PRO A 107 24.32 11.86 -2.38
CA PRO A 107 23.80 10.60 -2.91
C PRO A 107 22.82 9.88 -1.97
N GLY A 108 23.05 9.98 -0.65
CA GLY A 108 22.21 9.34 0.37
C GLY A 108 20.85 9.99 0.56
N PHE A 109 20.71 11.27 0.19
CA PHE A 109 19.47 12.02 0.40
C PHE A 109 18.29 11.44 -0.39
N ALA A 110 18.50 11.08 -1.65
CA ALA A 110 17.46 10.50 -2.48
C ALA A 110 16.96 9.16 -1.92
N ASN A 111 17.86 8.34 -1.37
CA ASN A 111 17.49 7.07 -0.74
C ASN A 111 16.71 7.30 0.56
N ALA A 112 17.15 8.23 1.41
CA ALA A 112 16.43 8.58 2.64
C ALA A 112 15.03 9.15 2.35
N ALA A 113 14.93 10.04 1.36
CA ALA A 113 13.65 10.57 0.88
C ALA A 113 12.71 9.46 0.36
N TRP A 114 13.26 8.51 -0.40
CA TRP A 114 12.50 7.37 -0.88
C TRP A 114 11.95 6.49 0.25
N LEU A 115 12.78 6.20 1.26
CA LEU A 115 12.36 5.40 2.42
C LEU A 115 11.22 6.08 3.19
N LEU A 116 11.37 7.38 3.47
CA LEU A 116 10.33 8.18 4.13
C LEU A 116 9.02 8.16 3.33
N ILE A 117 9.07 8.51 2.04
CA ILE A 117 7.87 8.54 1.19
C ILE A 117 7.21 7.16 1.11
N SER A 118 8.00 6.09 0.98
CA SER A 118 7.50 4.71 0.93
C SER A 118 6.79 4.31 2.24
N GLU A 119 7.24 4.82 3.38
CA GLU A 119 6.61 4.59 4.66
C GLU A 119 5.31 5.39 4.82
N LEU A 120 5.29 6.64 4.37
CA LEU A 120 4.09 7.48 4.33
C LEU A 120 3.01 6.85 3.43
N GLU A 121 3.36 6.44 2.21
CA GLU A 121 2.44 5.76 1.28
C GLU A 121 1.89 4.46 1.88
N ARG A 122 2.74 3.65 2.54
CA ARG A 122 2.32 2.40 3.20
C ARG A 122 1.36 2.65 4.36
N SER A 123 1.53 3.79 5.05
CA SER A 123 0.68 4.24 6.14
C SER A 123 -0.57 5.01 5.67
N LEU A 124 -0.80 5.06 4.35
CA LEU A 124 -1.90 5.80 3.72
C LEU A 124 -1.91 7.29 4.06
N ILE A 125 -0.74 7.87 4.33
CA ILE A 125 -0.60 9.30 4.63
C ILE A 125 -0.43 10.06 3.32
N THR A 126 -1.39 10.93 3.00
CA THR A 126 -1.32 11.78 1.81
C THR A 126 -0.35 12.95 2.01
N PRO A 127 0.15 13.58 0.93
CA PRO A 127 0.99 14.76 1.04
C PRO A 127 0.34 15.90 1.83
N GLU A 128 -0.97 16.08 1.70
CA GLU A 128 -1.74 17.09 2.40
C GLU A 128 -1.80 16.77 3.90
N LEU A 129 -2.14 15.54 4.26
CA LEU A 129 -2.19 15.11 5.66
C LEU A 129 -0.81 15.22 6.33
N PHE A 130 0.25 14.83 5.62
CA PHE A 130 1.62 14.94 6.13
C PHE A 130 2.04 16.39 6.36
N ARG A 131 1.77 17.27 5.39
CA ARG A 131 2.05 18.71 5.51
C ARG A 131 1.31 19.32 6.70
N ASP A 132 0.02 19.04 6.83
CA ASP A 132 -0.80 19.63 7.88
C ASP A 132 -0.34 19.14 9.27
N ALA A 133 0.01 17.86 9.40
CA ALA A 133 0.62 17.30 10.61
C ALA A 133 1.98 17.94 10.95
N LEU A 134 2.84 18.17 9.95
CA LEU A 134 4.14 18.82 10.17
C LEU A 134 3.99 20.29 10.60
N HIS A 135 3.02 21.03 10.05
CA HIS A 135 2.75 22.39 10.49
C HIS A 135 2.20 22.43 11.92
N ALA A 136 1.29 21.51 12.27
CA ALA A 136 0.80 21.37 13.64
C ALA A 136 1.94 21.07 14.63
N TRP A 137 2.85 20.16 14.26
CA TRP A 137 4.04 19.84 15.05
C TRP A 137 5.03 21.01 15.19
N ALA A 138 5.23 21.79 14.13
CA ALA A 138 6.12 22.93 14.15
C ALA A 138 5.63 24.05 15.08
N GLY A 139 4.30 24.21 15.21
CA GLY A 139 3.69 25.24 16.04
C GLY A 139 4.18 26.64 15.66
N ARG A 140 4.67 27.41 16.64
CA ARG A 140 5.22 28.75 16.43
C ARG A 140 6.75 28.79 16.28
N ASP A 141 7.43 27.63 16.29
CA ASP A 141 8.88 27.57 16.16
C ASP A 141 9.30 27.79 14.70
N SER A 142 9.98 28.92 14.46
CA SER A 142 10.41 29.31 13.11
C SER A 142 11.40 28.34 12.46
N ARG A 143 12.24 27.65 13.23
CA ARG A 143 13.19 26.65 12.70
C ARG A 143 12.44 25.38 12.30
N ARG A 144 11.54 24.91 13.16
CA ARG A 144 10.71 23.73 12.86
C ARG A 144 9.79 23.98 11.68
N SER A 145 9.22 25.18 11.57
CA SER A 145 8.35 25.56 10.45
C SER A 145 9.10 25.50 9.12
N ARG A 146 10.32 26.04 9.02
CA ARG A 146 11.11 25.96 7.78
C ARG A 146 11.50 24.52 7.41
N TYR A 147 11.74 23.66 8.41
CA TYR A 147 12.03 22.25 8.16
C TYR A 147 10.78 21.47 7.74
N ALA A 148 9.63 21.75 8.36
CA ALA A 148 8.33 21.23 7.96
C ALA A 148 7.99 21.60 6.51
N ASP A 149 8.23 22.86 6.11
CA ASP A 149 8.03 23.32 4.72
C ASP A 149 8.86 22.48 3.72
N ASP A 150 10.12 22.20 4.03
CA ASP A 150 11.01 21.42 3.16
C ASP A 150 10.55 19.97 3.02
N LEU A 151 10.14 19.33 4.13
CA LEU A 151 9.59 17.97 4.11
C LEU A 151 8.26 17.88 3.36
N ALA A 152 7.38 18.87 3.53
CA ALA A 152 6.14 18.97 2.78
C ALA A 152 6.41 19.20 1.28
N THR A 153 7.40 20.04 0.95
CA THR A 153 7.85 20.28 -0.43
C THR A 153 8.39 19.01 -1.07
N LEU A 154 9.15 18.22 -0.31
CA LEU A 154 9.69 16.94 -0.76
C LEU A 154 8.57 15.97 -1.18
N TYR A 155 7.62 15.68 -0.28
CA TYR A 155 6.58 14.69 -0.57
C TYR A 155 5.57 15.21 -1.59
N GLY A 156 5.14 16.47 -1.47
CA GLY A 156 4.24 17.10 -2.44
C GLY A 156 4.85 17.23 -3.84
N GLY A 157 6.16 17.48 -3.93
CA GLY A 157 6.90 17.50 -5.19
C GLY A 157 6.88 16.14 -5.89
N TYR A 158 7.15 15.07 -5.13
CA TYR A 158 7.09 13.71 -5.65
C TYR A 158 5.69 13.32 -6.13
N ALA A 159 4.66 13.61 -5.34
CA ALA A 159 3.27 13.28 -5.68
C ALA A 159 2.78 13.99 -6.95
N ARG A 160 3.29 15.21 -7.25
CA ARG A 160 2.99 15.91 -8.51
C ARG A 160 3.63 15.25 -9.73
N GLU A 161 4.80 14.63 -9.60
CA GLU A 161 5.45 13.91 -10.72
C GLU A 161 4.78 12.57 -11.04
N GLN A 162 3.93 12.04 -10.15
CA GLN A 162 3.18 10.80 -10.38
C GLN A 162 1.86 11.01 -11.16
N ARG A 163 1.38 12.25 -11.26
CA ARG A 163 0.14 12.61 -11.99
C ARG A 163 0.44 12.90 -13.46
#